data_AF-A0A7K4B0U7-F1
#
_entry.id   AF-A0A7K4B0U7-F1
#
_cell.length_a   1.000
_cell.length_b   1.000
_cell.length_c   1.000
_cell.angle_alpha   90.00
_cell.angle_beta   90.00
_cell.angle_gamma   90.00
#
_symmetry.space_group_name_H-M   'P 1'
#
loop_
_entity.id
_entity.type
_entity.pdbx_description
1 polymer ?
#
loop_
_entity_poly.entity_id
_entity_poly.type
_entity_poly.pdbx_seq_one_letter_code
_entity_poly.pdbx_strand_id
1 'polypeptide(L)'
;MHDVIIFLGPSLPVPEAEKILPAIYRLPVRRVDLLEVIRERPCIVGIIDGVFFEEAAVGHREVLQVMKSGISVIGASSMGALRAAELEPFGMIGVGEVFRMYRDGEIESDDEVALIYDPATGTALSEPLVNIRVTLKHGVSTGFFTSDEAEMVLNTGKSLWYPDRSWSKIISMCDLDPMRKESIRIWLKDNQIDQKREDAIAALLYIRERFCS
;
A
#
# COMPACT_ATOMS: atom_id res chain seq x y z
N MET A 1 9.65 15.36 20.02
CA MET A 1 8.92 14.47 19.10
C MET A 1 9.91 13.73 18.21
N HIS A 2 10.81 12.93 18.79
CA HIS A 2 11.69 12.01 18.05
C HIS A 2 11.20 10.55 18.20
N ASP A 3 10.01 10.35 18.78
CA ASP A 3 9.55 9.04 19.23
C ASP A 3 8.79 8.25 18.17
N VAL A 4 8.53 8.86 17.00
CA VAL A 4 7.80 8.23 15.89
C VAL A 4 8.54 8.48 14.58
N ILE A 5 8.93 7.40 13.91
CA ILE A 5 9.51 7.41 12.57
C ILE A 5 8.53 6.71 11.62
N ILE A 6 8.21 7.34 10.48
CA ILE A 6 7.32 6.78 9.46
C ILE A 6 8.06 6.66 8.13
N PHE A 7 8.09 5.46 7.54
CA PHE A 7 8.57 5.22 6.19
C PHE A 7 7.40 5.35 5.20
N LEU A 8 7.42 6.40 4.39
CA LEU A 8 6.32 6.81 3.51
C LEU A 8 6.84 7.27 2.15
N GLY A 9 6.08 7.00 1.09
CA GLY A 9 6.33 7.53 -0.24
C GLY A 9 5.04 7.65 -1.03
N PRO A 10 4.83 6.84 -2.08
CA PRO A 10 3.74 7.07 -3.04
C PRO A 10 2.34 6.82 -2.47
N SER A 11 2.19 6.19 -1.31
CA SER A 11 0.87 5.93 -0.73
C SER A 11 0.21 7.20 -0.17
N LEU A 12 0.96 8.18 0.31
CA LEU A 12 0.42 9.45 0.79
C LEU A 12 1.51 10.55 0.78
N PRO A 13 1.25 11.75 0.24
CA PRO A 13 2.22 12.84 0.30
C PRO A 13 2.57 13.25 1.73
N VAL A 14 3.87 13.42 2.01
CA VAL A 14 4.37 13.83 3.34
C VAL A 14 3.68 15.10 3.88
N PRO A 15 3.46 16.18 3.09
CA PRO A 15 2.77 17.37 3.60
C PRO A 15 1.31 17.13 4.04
N GLU A 16 0.67 16.07 3.55
CA GLU A 16 -0.64 15.65 4.03
C GLU A 16 -0.53 14.77 5.28
N ALA A 17 0.44 13.85 5.30
CA ALA A 17 0.72 12.99 6.44
C ALA A 17 1.06 13.79 7.71
N GLU A 18 1.89 14.83 7.58
CA GLU A 18 2.30 15.71 8.69
C GLU A 18 1.10 16.43 9.35
N LYS A 19 0.04 16.72 8.60
CA LYS A 19 -1.20 17.30 9.15
C LYS A 19 -1.97 16.31 10.02
N ILE A 20 -1.81 15.01 9.76
CA ILE A 20 -2.46 13.94 10.50
C ILE A 20 -1.63 13.61 11.74
N LEU A 21 -0.33 13.38 11.57
CA LEU A 21 0.61 12.97 12.61
C LEU A 21 1.94 13.73 12.45
N PRO A 22 2.29 14.62 13.40
CA PRO A 22 3.61 15.22 13.46
C PRO A 22 4.67 14.16 13.85
N ALA A 23 5.44 13.69 12.88
CA ALA A 23 6.44 12.63 13.04
C ALA A 23 7.65 12.85 12.13
N ILE A 24 8.69 12.03 12.28
CA ILE A 24 9.84 12.02 11.37
C ILE A 24 9.48 11.14 10.17
N TYR A 25 9.27 11.76 9.01
CA TYR A 25 9.01 11.04 7.77
C TYR A 25 10.31 10.73 7.03
N ARG A 26 10.47 9.47 6.64
CA ARG A 26 11.57 8.95 5.82
C ARG A 26 11.04 8.45 4.49
N LEU A 27 11.93 8.38 3.50
CA LEU A 27 11.67 7.73 2.22
C LEU A 27 11.20 6.27 2.44
N PRO A 28 10.54 5.64 1.45
CA PRO A 28 10.12 4.24 1.54
C PRO A 28 11.24 3.33 2.05
N VAL A 29 10.90 2.42 2.96
CA VAL A 29 11.88 1.57 3.65
C VAL A 29 12.65 0.71 2.65
N ARG A 30 13.96 0.63 2.88
CA ARG A 30 14.89 -0.24 2.17
C ARG A 30 15.60 -1.15 3.16
N ARG A 31 16.17 -2.23 2.63
CA ARG A 31 17.11 -3.07 3.37
C ARG A 31 18.18 -2.19 4.02
N VAL A 32 18.53 -2.51 5.27
CA VAL A 32 19.49 -1.80 6.13
C VAL A 32 18.95 -0.54 6.81
N ASP A 33 17.90 0.12 6.31
CA ASP A 33 17.37 1.37 6.92
C ASP A 33 16.92 1.17 8.38
N LEU A 34 16.39 -0.02 8.67
CA LEU A 34 15.93 -0.37 10.02
C LEU A 34 17.08 -0.54 11.04
N LEU A 35 18.33 -0.67 10.61
CA LEU A 35 19.48 -0.68 11.52
C LEU A 35 19.73 0.70 12.13
N GLU A 36 19.42 1.76 11.40
CA GLU A 36 19.55 3.13 11.92
C GLU A 36 18.48 3.41 12.96
N VAL A 37 17.25 2.97 12.68
CA VAL A 37 16.11 3.03 13.60
C VAL A 37 16.41 2.37 14.95
N ILE A 38 17.05 1.20 14.96
CA ILE A 38 17.45 0.52 16.21
C ILE A 38 18.43 1.37 17.03
N ARG A 39 19.31 2.13 16.37
CA ARG A 39 20.26 3.03 17.05
C ARG A 39 19.58 4.25 17.64
N GLU A 40 18.59 4.79 16.93
CA GLU A 40 17.83 5.96 17.35
C GLU A 40 16.81 5.66 18.46
N ARG A 41 16.32 4.41 18.52
CA ARG A 41 15.36 3.93 19.52
C ARG A 41 14.09 4.79 19.65
N PRO A 42 13.36 5.07 18.55
CA PRO A 42 12.04 5.64 18.68
C PRO A 42 11.12 4.69 19.45
N CYS A 43 10.06 5.20 20.06
CA CYS A 43 9.02 4.34 20.60
C CYS A 43 8.31 3.56 19.49
N ILE A 44 8.15 4.18 18.31
CA ILE A 44 7.32 3.68 17.22
C ILE A 44 8.00 3.83 15.86
N VAL A 45 7.80 2.79 15.05
CA VAL A 45 8.13 2.79 13.63
C VAL A 45 6.89 2.41 12.83
N GLY A 46 6.43 3.31 11.97
CA GLY A 46 5.42 3.02 10.96
C GLY A 46 6.09 2.67 9.63
N ILE A 47 5.76 1.52 9.07
CA ILE A 47 6.17 1.11 7.71
C ILE A 47 4.93 1.18 6.84
N ILE A 48 4.85 2.17 5.95
CA ILE A 48 3.77 2.29 4.97
C ILE A 48 4.31 1.80 3.63
N ASP A 49 5.32 2.49 3.10
CA ASP A 49 5.92 2.18 1.81
C ASP A 49 7.31 1.56 1.95
N GLY A 50 7.66 0.70 0.98
CA GLY A 50 8.99 0.13 0.82
C GLY A 50 9.39 0.03 -0.65
N VAL A 51 10.69 -0.05 -0.93
CA VAL A 51 11.22 -0.09 -2.29
C VAL A 51 11.14 -1.51 -2.86
N PHE A 52 10.36 -1.68 -3.93
CA PHE A 52 10.23 -2.92 -4.70
C PHE A 52 11.38 -3.08 -5.71
N PHE A 53 12.54 -3.52 -5.21
CA PHE A 53 13.61 -4.17 -5.99
C PHE A 53 14.14 -5.32 -5.13
N GLU A 54 14.25 -6.55 -5.66
CA GLU A 54 14.54 -7.76 -4.85
C GLU A 54 15.77 -7.63 -3.92
N GLU A 55 16.77 -6.85 -4.32
CA GLU A 55 17.97 -6.60 -3.52
C GLU A 55 17.78 -5.55 -2.42
N ALA A 56 16.76 -4.68 -2.55
CA ALA A 56 16.50 -3.53 -1.69
C ALA A 56 15.26 -3.67 -0.79
N ALA A 57 14.41 -4.68 -1.00
CA ALA A 57 13.23 -4.89 -0.18
C ALA A 57 13.62 -5.24 1.27
N VAL A 58 12.92 -4.63 2.23
CA VAL A 58 13.14 -4.88 3.66
C VAL A 58 12.75 -6.32 4.00
N GLY A 59 13.63 -7.05 4.66
CA GLY A 59 13.36 -8.43 5.06
C GLY A 59 12.62 -8.52 6.38
N HIS A 60 11.81 -9.57 6.57
CA HIS A 60 11.10 -9.85 7.83
C HIS A 60 12.04 -9.91 9.04
N ARG A 61 13.26 -10.40 8.83
CA ARG A 61 14.29 -10.50 9.89
C ARG A 61 14.70 -9.15 10.45
N GLU A 62 14.78 -8.11 9.61
CA GLU A 62 15.13 -6.76 10.05
C GLU A 62 14.01 -6.17 10.91
N VAL A 63 12.75 -6.35 10.47
CA VAL A 63 11.58 -5.91 11.24
C VAL A 63 11.50 -6.63 12.59
N LEU A 64 11.75 -7.94 12.62
CA LEU A 64 11.85 -8.72 13.87
C LEU A 64 12.94 -8.20 14.80
N GLN A 65 14.08 -7.75 14.27
CA GLN A 65 15.15 -7.16 15.08
C GLN A 65 14.73 -5.82 15.70
N VAL A 66 14.02 -4.97 14.95
CA VAL A 66 13.44 -3.72 15.47
C VAL A 66 12.49 -4.04 16.62
N MET A 67 11.56 -4.97 16.44
CA MET A 67 10.61 -5.34 17.50
C MET A 67 11.30 -5.92 18.74
N LYS A 68 12.32 -6.77 18.55
CA LYS A 68 13.12 -7.33 19.67
C LYS A 68 13.89 -6.27 20.46
N SER A 69 14.11 -5.09 19.87
CA SER A 69 14.75 -3.96 20.57
C SER A 69 13.77 -3.14 21.43
N GLY A 70 12.49 -3.56 21.50
CA GLY A 70 11.45 -2.91 22.31
C GLY A 70 10.68 -1.81 21.57
N ILE A 71 10.92 -1.65 20.27
CA ILE A 71 10.27 -0.66 19.42
C ILE A 71 8.96 -1.24 18.88
N SER A 72 7.86 -0.49 18.99
CA SER A 72 6.59 -0.89 18.40
C SER A 72 6.60 -0.67 16.89
N VAL A 73 6.29 -1.70 16.11
CA VAL A 73 6.26 -1.61 14.65
C VAL A 73 4.83 -1.75 14.14
N ILE A 74 4.40 -0.77 13.34
CA ILE A 74 3.10 -0.73 12.67
C ILE A 74 3.34 -0.86 11.16
N GLY A 75 2.55 -1.69 10.48
CA GLY A 75 2.59 -1.85 9.02
C GLY A 75 1.23 -1.66 8.36
N ALA A 76 1.20 -0.99 7.21
CA ALA A 76 -0.03 -0.74 6.46
C ALA A 76 0.21 -0.53 4.96
N SER A 77 -0.87 -0.49 4.17
CA SER A 77 -0.95 0.00 2.79
C SER A 77 -0.17 -0.76 1.71
N SER A 78 1.15 -0.80 1.80
CA SER A 78 2.03 -1.28 0.73
C SER A 78 2.88 -2.44 1.26
N MET A 79 4.19 -2.38 1.11
CA MET A 79 5.13 -3.34 1.72
C MET A 79 4.96 -3.47 3.24
N GLY A 80 4.49 -2.40 3.91
CA GLY A 80 4.17 -2.44 5.33
C GLY A 80 3.05 -3.42 5.68
N ALA A 81 1.98 -3.44 4.90
CA ALA A 81 0.85 -4.35 5.09
C ALA A 81 1.27 -5.81 4.92
N LEU A 82 2.04 -6.11 3.87
CA LEU A 82 2.61 -7.43 3.62
C LEU A 82 3.44 -7.91 4.82
N ARG A 83 4.40 -7.09 5.27
CA ARG A 83 5.25 -7.43 6.41
C ARG A 83 4.46 -7.58 7.71
N ALA A 84 3.44 -6.75 7.92
CA ALA A 84 2.57 -6.88 9.07
C ALA A 84 1.77 -8.19 9.06
N ALA A 85 1.24 -8.63 7.91
CA ALA A 85 0.54 -9.92 7.80
C ALA A 85 1.46 -11.10 8.15
N GLU A 86 2.72 -11.05 7.70
CA GLU A 86 3.70 -12.10 7.98
C GLU A 86 4.22 -12.07 9.44
N LEU A 87 4.21 -10.90 10.07
CA LEU A 87 4.82 -10.66 11.39
C LEU A 87 3.82 -10.40 12.53
N GLU A 88 2.52 -10.38 12.25
CA GLU A 88 1.45 -10.27 13.26
C GLU A 88 1.60 -11.31 14.38
N PRO A 89 1.87 -12.61 14.10
CA PRO A 89 2.08 -13.60 15.15
C PRO A 89 3.28 -13.31 16.07
N PHE A 90 4.19 -12.43 15.64
CA PHE A 90 5.38 -12.02 16.38
C PHE A 90 5.25 -10.64 17.04
N GLY A 91 4.09 -10.00 16.93
CA GLY A 91 3.76 -8.74 17.60
C GLY A 91 3.81 -7.49 16.73
N MET A 92 4.02 -7.61 15.41
CA MET A 92 3.86 -6.46 14.50
C MET A 92 2.37 -6.10 14.40
N ILE A 93 2.06 -4.81 14.43
CA ILE A 93 0.66 -4.34 14.35
C ILE A 93 0.33 -4.04 12.89
N GLY A 94 -0.64 -4.74 12.32
CA GLY A 94 -1.18 -4.43 11.00
C GLY A 94 -2.37 -3.47 11.06
N VAL A 95 -2.43 -2.53 10.12
CA VAL A 95 -3.53 -1.57 9.99
C VAL A 95 -3.97 -1.47 8.53
N GLY A 96 -5.28 -1.34 8.33
CA GLY A 96 -5.87 -1.09 7.02
C GLY A 96 -6.35 -2.34 6.31
N GLU A 97 -7.01 -2.11 5.17
CA GLU A 97 -7.66 -3.13 4.38
C GLU A 97 -6.64 -4.01 3.64
N VAL A 98 -5.54 -3.45 3.14
CA VAL A 98 -4.51 -4.22 2.43
C VAL A 98 -3.84 -5.23 3.37
N PHE A 99 -3.55 -4.84 4.60
CA PHE A 99 -3.08 -5.77 5.64
C PHE A 99 -4.09 -6.89 5.87
N ARG A 100 -5.38 -6.53 6.00
CA ARG A 100 -6.46 -7.49 6.22
C ARG A 100 -6.57 -8.50 5.08
N MET A 101 -6.47 -8.03 3.83
CA MET A 101 -6.47 -8.90 2.64
C MET A 101 -5.29 -9.87 2.64
N TYR A 102 -4.08 -9.45 3.01
CA TYR A 102 -2.93 -10.35 3.14
C TYR A 102 -3.11 -11.36 4.28
N ARG A 103 -3.50 -10.89 5.46
CA ARG A 103 -3.69 -11.72 6.65
C ARG A 103 -4.74 -12.81 6.42
N ASP A 104 -5.84 -12.44 5.75
CA ASP A 104 -6.96 -13.34 5.49
C ASP A 104 -6.74 -14.23 4.24
N GLY A 105 -5.62 -14.04 3.52
CA GLY A 105 -5.28 -14.81 2.30
C GLY A 105 -6.10 -14.42 1.06
N GLU A 106 -6.78 -13.26 1.07
CA GLU A 106 -7.46 -12.73 -0.12
C GLU A 106 -6.47 -12.33 -1.22
N ILE A 107 -5.26 -11.93 -0.80
CA ILE A 107 -4.11 -11.63 -1.66
C ILE A 107 -2.85 -12.22 -1.03
N GLU A 108 -1.91 -12.68 -1.86
CA GLU A 108 -0.67 -13.33 -1.39
C GLU A 108 0.59 -12.84 -2.13
N SER A 109 0.43 -12.25 -3.31
CA SER A 109 1.55 -11.85 -4.17
C SER A 109 2.03 -10.44 -3.85
N ASP A 110 3.35 -10.26 -3.71
CA ASP A 110 4.03 -8.96 -3.61
C ASP A 110 3.64 -7.98 -4.74
N ASP A 111 3.30 -8.51 -5.92
CA ASP A 111 2.84 -7.72 -7.08
C ASP A 111 1.54 -6.94 -6.80
N GLU A 112 0.78 -7.33 -5.77
CA GLU A 112 -0.50 -6.69 -5.45
C GLU A 112 -0.33 -5.22 -5.03
N VAL A 113 0.80 -4.91 -4.39
CA VAL A 113 1.12 -3.58 -3.86
C VAL A 113 2.24 -2.87 -4.64
N ALA A 114 2.86 -3.58 -5.60
CA ALA A 114 3.95 -3.08 -6.43
C ALA A 114 3.47 -2.01 -7.41
N LEU A 115 4.23 -0.93 -7.51
CA LEU A 115 4.04 0.15 -8.48
C LEU A 115 5.37 0.87 -8.73
N ILE A 116 5.46 1.57 -9.87
CA ILE A 116 6.54 2.52 -10.14
C ILE A 116 6.08 3.90 -9.72
N TYR A 117 7.00 4.68 -9.15
CA TYR A 117 6.75 6.08 -8.79
C TYR A 117 7.97 6.94 -9.15
N ASP A 118 7.74 8.23 -9.33
CA ASP A 118 8.79 9.22 -9.48
C ASP A 118 9.42 9.51 -8.09
N PRO A 119 10.71 9.21 -7.87
CA PRO A 119 11.34 9.42 -6.57
C PRO A 119 11.48 10.90 -6.17
N ALA A 120 11.42 11.83 -7.13
CA ALA A 120 11.51 13.26 -6.84
C ALA A 120 10.19 13.84 -6.33
N THR A 121 9.06 13.36 -6.87
CA THR A 121 7.73 13.89 -6.54
C THR A 121 6.91 12.97 -5.65
N GLY A 122 7.28 11.69 -5.54
CA GLY A 122 6.47 10.65 -4.90
C GLY A 122 5.26 10.21 -5.72
N THR A 123 5.11 10.71 -6.95
CA THR A 123 3.92 10.45 -7.78
C THR A 123 3.95 9.03 -8.31
N ALA A 124 2.87 8.26 -8.09
CA ALA A 124 2.70 6.95 -8.72
C ALA A 124 2.59 7.09 -10.25
N LEU A 125 3.38 6.31 -10.97
CA LEU A 125 3.44 6.24 -12.44
C LEU A 125 2.76 4.98 -12.99
N SER A 126 2.42 4.03 -12.11
CA SER A 126 1.63 2.86 -12.45
C SER A 126 0.67 2.49 -11.31
N GLU A 127 -0.32 1.66 -11.64
CA GLU A 127 -1.41 1.29 -10.73
C GLU A 127 -1.07 -0.01 -9.97
N PRO A 128 -1.19 -0.05 -8.63
CA PRO A 128 -1.13 -1.29 -7.87
C PRO A 128 -2.42 -2.11 -8.05
N LEU A 129 -2.30 -3.44 -8.11
CA LEU A 129 -3.46 -4.33 -8.26
C LEU A 129 -4.47 -4.21 -7.13
N VAL A 130 -4.02 -3.91 -5.91
CA VAL A 130 -4.93 -3.79 -4.77
C VAL A 130 -5.94 -2.65 -4.96
N ASN A 131 -5.52 -1.50 -5.51
CA ASN A 131 -6.41 -0.40 -5.84
C ASN A 131 -7.41 -0.79 -6.95
N ILE A 132 -6.93 -1.50 -7.98
CA ILE A 132 -7.78 -2.05 -9.06
C ILE A 132 -8.83 -2.98 -8.47
N ARG A 133 -8.42 -3.91 -7.62
CA ARG A 133 -9.28 -4.90 -6.97
C ARG A 133 -10.37 -4.23 -6.13
N VAL A 134 -10.01 -3.25 -5.29
CA VAL A 134 -10.98 -2.53 -4.45
C VAL A 134 -11.94 -1.70 -5.32
N THR A 135 -11.43 -1.02 -6.34
CA THR A 135 -12.24 -0.26 -7.29
C THR A 135 -13.27 -1.16 -8.01
N LEU A 136 -12.84 -2.34 -8.46
CA LEU A 136 -13.73 -3.30 -9.12
C LEU A 136 -14.75 -3.91 -8.15
N LYS A 137 -14.34 -4.26 -6.92
CA LYS A 137 -15.26 -4.70 -5.85
C LYS A 137 -16.34 -3.64 -5.59
N HIS A 138 -15.97 -2.36 -5.56
CA HIS A 138 -16.91 -1.24 -5.41
C HIS A 138 -17.86 -1.11 -6.62
N GLY A 139 -17.34 -1.22 -7.84
CA GLY A 139 -18.19 -1.16 -9.02
C GLY A 139 -19.14 -2.36 -9.14
N VAL A 140 -18.77 -3.54 -8.64
CA VAL A 140 -19.70 -4.68 -8.52
C VAL A 140 -20.77 -4.41 -7.46
N SER A 141 -20.40 -3.91 -6.28
CA SER A 141 -21.37 -3.66 -5.20
C SER A 141 -22.38 -2.56 -5.52
N THR A 142 -22.01 -1.62 -6.39
CA THR A 142 -22.90 -0.57 -6.91
C THR A 142 -23.68 -0.97 -8.17
N GLY A 143 -23.45 -2.19 -8.69
CA GLY A 143 -24.11 -2.70 -9.89
C GLY A 143 -23.58 -2.11 -11.19
N PHE A 144 -22.45 -1.39 -11.17
CA PHE A 144 -21.81 -0.89 -12.38
C PHE A 144 -21.10 -1.99 -13.17
N PHE A 145 -20.41 -2.92 -12.50
CA PHE A 145 -19.80 -4.11 -13.10
C PHE A 145 -20.59 -5.36 -12.75
N THR A 146 -20.66 -6.30 -13.68
CA THR A 146 -20.92 -7.71 -13.34
C THR A 146 -19.68 -8.34 -12.72
N SER A 147 -19.86 -9.46 -11.99
CA SER A 147 -18.73 -10.22 -11.44
C SER A 147 -17.75 -10.67 -12.53
N ASP A 148 -18.26 -11.14 -13.67
CA ASP A 148 -17.45 -11.63 -14.79
C ASP A 148 -16.63 -10.50 -15.45
N GLU A 149 -17.22 -9.31 -15.62
CA GLU A 149 -16.50 -8.15 -16.13
C GLU A 149 -15.38 -7.72 -15.17
N ALA A 150 -15.68 -7.64 -13.88
CA ALA A 150 -14.69 -7.29 -12.87
C ALA A 150 -13.53 -8.30 -12.84
N GLU A 151 -13.83 -9.60 -12.91
CA GLU A 151 -12.81 -10.63 -12.98
C GLU A 151 -11.95 -10.52 -14.25
N MET A 152 -12.57 -10.28 -15.41
CA MET A 152 -11.85 -10.07 -16.67
C MET A 152 -10.89 -8.88 -16.59
N VAL A 153 -11.35 -7.75 -16.06
CA VAL A 153 -10.53 -6.53 -15.92
C VAL A 153 -9.39 -6.76 -14.94
N LEU A 154 -9.66 -7.42 -13.80
CA LEU A 154 -8.63 -7.76 -12.81
C LEU A 154 -7.58 -8.72 -13.40
N ASN A 155 -8.00 -9.76 -14.11
CA ASN A 155 -7.08 -10.73 -14.72
C ASN A 155 -6.24 -10.09 -15.83
N THR A 156 -6.81 -9.15 -16.58
CA THR A 156 -6.04 -8.34 -17.53
C THR A 156 -4.98 -7.51 -16.80
N GLY A 157 -5.33 -6.86 -15.69
CA GLY A 157 -4.36 -6.14 -14.85
C GLY A 157 -3.24 -7.01 -14.29
N LYS A 158 -3.55 -8.25 -13.87
CA LYS A 158 -2.57 -9.23 -13.36
C LYS A 158 -1.61 -9.72 -14.44
N SER A 159 -2.05 -9.78 -15.69
CA SER A 159 -1.20 -10.19 -16.82
C SER A 159 -0.15 -9.14 -17.21
N LEU A 160 -0.31 -7.89 -16.74
CA LEU A 160 0.61 -6.80 -17.00
C LEU A 160 1.71 -6.75 -15.94
N TRP A 161 2.94 -6.57 -16.40
CA TRP A 161 4.06 -6.20 -15.53
C TRP A 161 3.75 -4.86 -14.83
N TYR A 162 3.94 -4.78 -13.51
CA TYR A 162 3.50 -3.64 -12.70
C TYR A 162 3.94 -2.24 -13.18
N PRO A 163 5.11 -2.02 -13.82
CA PRO A 163 5.48 -0.71 -14.37
C PRO A 163 4.56 -0.24 -15.51
N ASP A 164 3.97 -1.19 -16.22
CA ASP A 164 3.11 -0.93 -17.37
C ASP A 164 1.63 -0.82 -16.97
N ARG A 165 1.30 -1.12 -15.71
CA ARG A 165 -0.08 -1.26 -15.25
C ARG A 165 -0.74 0.11 -15.14
N SER A 166 -1.81 0.31 -15.90
CA SER A 166 -2.65 1.51 -15.85
C SER A 166 -4.06 1.16 -16.31
N TRP A 167 -5.08 1.86 -15.79
CA TRP A 167 -6.47 1.66 -16.22
C TRP A 167 -6.64 1.79 -17.74
N SER A 168 -5.96 2.75 -18.38
CA SER A 168 -6.04 2.95 -19.82
C SER A 168 -5.54 1.72 -20.60
N LYS A 169 -4.42 1.11 -20.17
CA LYS A 169 -3.85 -0.11 -20.79
C LYS A 169 -4.70 -1.34 -20.48
N ILE A 170 -5.19 -1.48 -19.26
CA ILE A 170 -6.05 -2.60 -18.85
C ILE A 170 -7.34 -2.59 -19.68
N ILE A 171 -8.06 -1.46 -19.70
CA ILE A 171 -9.35 -1.36 -20.41
C ILE A 171 -9.18 -1.49 -21.93
N SER A 172 -8.06 -1.04 -22.51
CA SER A 172 -7.81 -1.24 -23.94
C SER A 172 -7.64 -2.71 -24.30
N MET A 173 -7.01 -3.51 -23.43
CA MET A 173 -6.72 -4.93 -23.63
C MET A 173 -7.87 -5.88 -23.25
N CYS A 174 -8.85 -5.43 -22.47
CA CYS A 174 -10.02 -6.26 -22.13
C CYS A 174 -10.85 -6.60 -23.38
N ASP A 175 -11.45 -7.79 -23.42
CA ASP A 175 -12.36 -8.21 -24.49
C ASP A 175 -13.79 -7.71 -24.21
N LEU A 176 -13.96 -6.40 -24.33
CA LEU A 176 -15.22 -5.67 -24.14
C LEU A 176 -15.52 -4.84 -25.39
N ASP A 177 -16.80 -4.64 -25.68
CA ASP A 177 -17.18 -3.79 -26.80
C ASP A 177 -16.73 -2.32 -26.58
N PRO A 178 -16.54 -1.53 -27.65
CA PRO A 178 -16.03 -0.16 -27.54
C PRO A 178 -16.90 0.76 -26.67
N MET A 179 -18.23 0.59 -26.68
CA MET A 179 -19.12 1.42 -25.86
C MET A 179 -18.97 1.09 -24.38
N ARG A 180 -18.84 -0.20 -24.04
CA ARG A 180 -18.61 -0.63 -22.67
C ARG A 180 -17.26 -0.15 -22.14
N LYS A 181 -16.20 -0.24 -22.96
CA LYS A 181 -14.88 0.32 -22.62
C LYS A 181 -14.97 1.82 -22.30
N GLU A 182 -15.73 2.58 -23.08
CA GLU A 182 -15.89 4.01 -22.84
C GLU A 182 -16.72 4.31 -21.58
N SER A 183 -17.79 3.56 -21.36
CA SER A 183 -18.57 3.64 -20.11
C SER A 183 -17.69 3.42 -18.88
N ILE A 184 -16.80 2.41 -18.92
CA ILE A 184 -15.85 2.15 -17.84
C ILE A 184 -14.87 3.32 -17.65
N ARG A 185 -14.31 3.87 -18.74
CA ARG A 185 -13.41 5.03 -18.64
C ARG A 185 -14.08 6.25 -18.01
N ILE A 186 -15.35 6.49 -18.33
CA ILE A 186 -16.13 7.58 -17.73
C ILE A 186 -16.34 7.31 -16.25
N TRP A 187 -16.79 6.11 -15.89
CA TRP A 187 -17.05 5.74 -14.50
C TRP A 187 -15.79 5.82 -13.62
N LEU A 188 -14.64 5.39 -14.14
CA LEU A 188 -13.37 5.44 -13.42
C LEU A 188 -12.93 6.87 -13.04
N LYS A 189 -13.41 7.92 -13.70
CA LYS A 189 -13.03 9.31 -13.36
C LYS A 189 -13.40 9.69 -11.94
N ASP A 190 -14.52 9.16 -11.44
CA ASP A 190 -15.09 9.57 -10.15
C ASP A 190 -15.14 8.43 -9.13
N ASN A 191 -14.83 7.19 -9.52
CA ASN A 191 -15.05 6.00 -8.69
C ASN A 191 -13.78 5.15 -8.44
N GLN A 192 -12.61 5.64 -8.85
CA GLN A 192 -11.34 5.02 -8.47
C GLN A 192 -11.11 5.13 -6.96
N ILE A 193 -10.73 4.02 -6.34
CA ILE A 193 -10.41 3.96 -4.91
C ILE A 193 -8.91 3.76 -4.76
N ASP A 194 -8.28 4.70 -4.07
CA ASP A 194 -6.88 4.62 -3.67
C ASP A 194 -6.78 4.00 -2.27
N GLN A 195 -6.92 2.66 -2.21
CA GLN A 195 -6.88 1.92 -0.95
C GLN A 195 -5.55 2.12 -0.22
N LYS A 196 -4.44 2.23 -0.97
CA LYS A 196 -3.12 2.49 -0.38
C LYS A 196 -3.11 3.81 0.40
N ARG A 197 -3.73 4.86 -0.13
CA ARG A 197 -3.86 6.14 0.57
C ARG A 197 -4.74 6.04 1.80
N GLU A 198 -5.88 5.38 1.69
CA GLU A 198 -6.79 5.18 2.83
C GLU A 198 -6.11 4.43 3.98
N ASP A 199 -5.37 3.36 3.66
CA ASP A 199 -4.61 2.57 4.64
C ASP A 199 -3.47 3.38 5.27
N ALA A 200 -2.76 4.20 4.48
CA ALA A 200 -1.72 5.09 4.99
C ALA A 200 -2.29 6.08 6.01
N ILE A 201 -3.43 6.71 5.69
CA ILE A 201 -4.14 7.63 6.60
C ILE A 201 -4.58 6.88 7.86
N ALA A 202 -5.16 5.69 7.72
CA ALA A 202 -5.62 4.87 8.84
C ALA A 202 -4.47 4.53 9.81
N ALA A 203 -3.29 4.20 9.29
CA ALA A 203 -2.10 3.92 10.11
C ALA A 203 -1.64 5.14 10.90
N LEU A 204 -1.62 6.33 10.29
CA LEU A 204 -1.22 7.57 10.96
C LEU A 204 -2.22 7.95 12.07
N LEU A 205 -3.52 7.80 11.81
CA LEU A 205 -4.56 8.01 12.81
C LEU A 205 -4.43 7.03 13.97
N TYR A 206 -4.23 5.75 13.67
CA TYR A 206 -4.02 4.70 14.68
C TYR A 206 -2.84 5.03 15.61
N ILE A 207 -1.71 5.47 15.04
CA ILE A 207 -0.52 5.84 15.82
C ILE A 207 -0.82 7.05 16.71
N ARG A 208 -1.46 8.09 16.16
CA ARG A 208 -1.81 9.30 16.90
C ARG A 208 -2.69 9.01 18.12
N GLU A 209 -3.73 8.21 17.91
CA GLU A 209 -4.77 7.91 18.92
C GLU A 209 -4.31 6.98 20.03
N ARG A 210 -3.29 6.16 19.80
CA ARG A 210 -2.85 5.17 20.79
C ARG A 210 -1.54 5.49 21.47
N PHE A 211 -0.76 6.41 20.91
CA PHE A 211 0.62 6.62 21.37
C PHE A 211 1.05 8.08 21.46
N CYS A 212 0.24 9.01 20.95
CA CYS A 212 0.53 10.45 21.05
C CYS A 212 -0.55 11.20 21.84
N SER A 213 -1.42 10.48 22.55
CA SER A 213 -2.49 11.02 23.40
C SER A 213 -2.03 11.24 24.83
#